data_AF-A0A9D1X9T3-F1
#
_entry.id   AF-A0A9D1X9T3-F1
#
_cell.length_a   1.000
_cell.length_b   1.000
_cell.length_c   1.000
_cell.angle_alpha   90.00
_cell.angle_beta   90.00
_cell.angle_gamma   90.00
#
_symmetry.space_group_name_H-M   'P 1'
#
loop_
_entity.id
_entity.type
_entity.pdbx_description
1 polymer ?
#
loop_
_entity_poly.entity_id
_entity_poly.type
_entity_poly.pdbx_seq_one_letter_code
_entity_poly.pdbx_strand_id
1 'polypeptide(L)'
;MTDLRYWIALIIIVFGFSSCDKEESFISAEAPVINLDITEIPKVNFNDEITVSGTATSENAVRDISFYLVKKDTAGYERLWFSPLQYADIMIGKSVDFEAKVVIDDPEADAIAVSVSDPYGGNTIDYVTIGQIEGAPSGSAYVFKDIELASEYEYGGSKPYVFSLTGVNVDGTTKNILSLDEIKKTNARNLDFAFVNIWRNTTNYTAGVLGNWGYAFCAFNQLARGPIGRQCDYIYLTGDNAIPEGTDTCCVALVSNAFANSNNFEEVFKNAGNNFGTSNFLNVLESLFPNDAVGSKYVVNVKSNASGISTSDCKENVTAGSYIAFCKVKNKTERSYGLIQVISLPDVSDAVDETGLKYKPEPYIGGVVDNAHLPNKWYSNESVQAEGVAKLYGRSVKINVIAQK
;
A
#
# COMPACT_ATOMS: atom_id res chain seq x y z
N MET A 1 40.41 -62.08 -71.35
CA MET A 1 40.90 -63.25 -70.60
C MET A 1 40.67 -62.99 -69.13
N THR A 2 39.91 -63.88 -68.50
CA THR A 2 40.05 -64.37 -67.11
C THR A 2 40.03 -63.34 -65.97
N ASP A 3 38.96 -63.27 -65.17
CA ASP A 3 38.61 -64.13 -64.03
C ASP A 3 39.25 -63.72 -62.69
N LEU A 4 38.36 -63.34 -61.77
CA LEU A 4 38.29 -63.76 -60.36
C LEU A 4 39.55 -63.64 -59.47
N ARG A 5 39.46 -62.83 -58.40
CA ARG A 5 39.52 -63.31 -56.99
C ARG A 5 39.44 -62.16 -55.96
N TYR A 6 38.49 -62.34 -55.06
CA TYR A 6 38.25 -61.69 -53.77
C TYR A 6 39.50 -61.43 -52.92
N TRP A 7 39.54 -60.28 -52.22
CA TRP A 7 39.98 -60.14 -50.81
C TRP A 7 39.35 -58.88 -50.14
N ILE A 8 38.31 -59.13 -49.34
CA ILE A 8 38.04 -58.67 -47.95
C ILE A 8 38.14 -57.17 -47.57
N ALA A 9 36.93 -56.65 -47.26
CA ALA A 9 36.49 -55.82 -46.12
C ALA A 9 37.07 -54.41 -45.84
N LEU A 10 36.20 -53.41 -46.02
CA LEU A 10 36.02 -52.33 -45.06
C LEU A 10 34.52 -52.08 -44.86
N ILE A 11 34.01 -52.42 -43.67
CA ILE A 11 32.64 -52.09 -43.25
C ILE A 11 32.65 -50.62 -42.85
N ILE A 12 32.01 -49.76 -43.65
CA ILE A 12 31.59 -48.42 -43.22
C ILE A 12 30.14 -48.53 -42.77
N ILE A 13 29.93 -48.47 -41.46
CA ILE A 13 28.61 -48.27 -40.85
C ILE A 13 28.19 -46.84 -41.20
N VAL A 14 27.32 -46.71 -42.21
CA VAL A 14 26.58 -45.46 -42.42
C VAL A 14 25.42 -45.46 -41.43
N PHE A 15 25.59 -44.71 -40.34
CA PHE A 15 24.46 -44.24 -39.55
C PHE A 15 23.59 -43.36 -40.45
N GLY A 16 22.48 -43.93 -40.94
CA GLY A 16 21.38 -43.14 -41.46
C GLY A 16 20.78 -42.35 -40.30
N PHE A 17 21.18 -41.09 -40.17
CA PHE A 17 20.46 -40.14 -39.35
C PHE A 17 19.03 -40.04 -39.90
N SER A 18 18.05 -40.52 -39.12
CA SER A 18 16.71 -39.95 -39.21
C SER A 18 16.85 -38.47 -38.94
N SER A 19 16.51 -37.65 -39.93
CA SER A 19 16.16 -36.24 -39.70
C SER A 19 15.05 -36.25 -38.66
N CYS A 20 15.41 -35.90 -37.44
CA CYS A 20 14.45 -35.48 -36.44
C CYS A 20 14.04 -34.10 -36.90
N ASP A 21 12.90 -34.01 -37.59
CA ASP A 21 12.29 -32.74 -37.93
C ASP A 21 12.12 -31.99 -36.61
N LYS A 22 12.92 -30.94 -36.42
CA LYS A 22 12.66 -29.99 -35.35
C LYS A 22 11.35 -29.33 -35.73
N GLU A 23 10.27 -29.67 -35.01
CA GLU A 23 9.11 -28.80 -34.92
C GLU A 23 9.62 -27.46 -34.38
N GLU A 24 9.93 -26.53 -35.28
CA GLU A 24 9.98 -25.13 -34.92
C GLU A 24 8.57 -24.79 -34.46
N SER A 25 8.43 -24.46 -33.18
CA SER A 25 7.19 -23.91 -32.64
C SER A 25 6.98 -22.56 -33.34
N PHE A 26 6.13 -22.55 -34.36
CA PHE A 26 5.75 -21.33 -35.04
C PHE A 26 4.98 -20.44 -34.06
N ILE A 27 5.54 -19.28 -33.75
CA ILE A 27 4.83 -18.21 -33.07
C ILE A 27 3.88 -17.59 -34.09
N SER A 28 2.58 -17.67 -33.83
CA SER A 28 1.56 -17.03 -34.66
C SER A 28 1.57 -15.51 -34.45
N ALA A 29 1.30 -14.76 -35.51
CA ALA A 29 1.08 -13.32 -35.43
C ALA A 29 -0.40 -12.95 -35.20
N GLU A 30 -1.30 -13.95 -35.19
CA GLU A 30 -2.73 -13.73 -34.97
C GLU A 30 -3.01 -13.40 -33.51
N ALA A 31 -3.77 -12.34 -33.29
CA ALA A 31 -4.20 -11.94 -31.95
C ALA A 31 -5.18 -12.97 -31.37
N PRO A 32 -5.29 -13.06 -30.03
CA PRO A 32 -6.31 -13.87 -29.39
C PRO A 32 -7.72 -13.53 -29.87
N VAL A 33 -8.62 -14.49 -29.89
CA VAL A 33 -10.05 -14.30 -30.20
C VAL A 33 -10.87 -14.52 -28.94
N ILE A 34 -11.90 -13.69 -28.76
CA ILE A 34 -12.82 -13.75 -27.62
C ILE A 34 -14.21 -14.07 -28.18
N ASN A 35 -14.88 -15.05 -27.61
CA ASN A 35 -16.30 -15.31 -27.84
C ASN A 35 -17.02 -15.19 -26.49
N LEU A 36 -17.73 -14.09 -26.29
CA LEU A 36 -18.48 -13.82 -25.07
C LEU A 36 -19.88 -14.44 -25.15
N ASP A 37 -20.35 -15.02 -24.04
CA ASP A 37 -21.71 -15.58 -23.95
C ASP A 37 -22.78 -14.48 -23.91
N ILE A 38 -22.40 -13.30 -23.40
CA ILE A 38 -23.21 -12.09 -23.37
C ILE A 38 -22.41 -10.93 -23.96
N THR A 39 -23.09 -10.05 -24.69
CA THR A 39 -22.48 -8.85 -25.30
C THR A 39 -23.15 -7.56 -24.84
N GLU A 40 -24.29 -7.67 -24.14
CA GLU A 40 -25.07 -6.56 -23.63
C GLU A 40 -25.74 -6.95 -22.30
N ILE A 41 -25.73 -5.99 -21.38
CA ILE A 41 -26.50 -5.98 -20.13
C ILE A 41 -27.46 -4.79 -20.27
N PRO A 42 -28.72 -5.01 -20.71
CA PRO A 42 -29.64 -3.91 -21.03
C PRO A 42 -29.89 -2.99 -19.82
N LYS A 43 -29.92 -3.59 -18.63
CA LYS A 43 -30.16 -2.90 -17.37
C LYS A 43 -29.58 -3.71 -16.21
N VAL A 44 -28.95 -3.01 -15.26
CA VAL A 44 -28.33 -3.57 -14.06
C VAL A 44 -28.52 -2.60 -12.89
N ASN A 45 -28.61 -3.09 -11.66
CA ASN A 45 -28.57 -2.20 -10.51
C ASN A 45 -27.13 -1.91 -10.11
N PHE A 46 -26.92 -0.73 -9.56
CA PHE A 46 -25.66 -0.34 -8.96
C PHE A 46 -25.26 -1.33 -7.85
N ASN A 47 -23.99 -1.76 -7.84
CA ASN A 47 -23.41 -2.83 -7.02
C ASN A 47 -23.90 -4.27 -7.32
N ASP A 48 -24.65 -4.50 -8.40
CA ASP A 48 -24.93 -5.88 -8.82
C ASP A 48 -23.63 -6.55 -9.31
N GLU A 49 -23.51 -7.83 -8.99
CA GLU A 49 -22.46 -8.71 -9.50
C GLU A 49 -22.95 -9.38 -10.78
N ILE A 50 -22.23 -9.16 -11.88
CA ILE A 50 -22.51 -9.75 -13.18
C ILE A 50 -21.50 -10.84 -13.47
N THR A 51 -22.00 -12.03 -13.79
CA THR A 51 -21.16 -13.11 -14.34
C THR A 51 -20.89 -12.84 -15.81
N VAL A 52 -19.62 -12.66 -16.15
CA VAL A 52 -19.13 -12.59 -17.53
C VAL A 52 -18.42 -13.91 -17.83
N SER A 53 -18.88 -14.62 -18.85
CA SER A 53 -18.33 -15.88 -19.30
C SER A 53 -18.13 -15.91 -20.81
N GLY A 54 -17.28 -16.83 -21.26
CA GLY A 54 -17.03 -17.07 -22.66
C GLY A 54 -15.84 -17.99 -22.88
N THR A 55 -15.41 -18.05 -24.14
CA THR A 55 -14.24 -18.82 -24.57
C THR A 55 -13.24 -17.90 -25.24
N ALA A 56 -11.98 -17.95 -24.78
CA ALA A 56 -10.85 -17.30 -25.40
C ALA A 56 -10.01 -18.32 -26.16
N THR A 57 -9.61 -18.01 -27.39
CA THR A 57 -8.70 -18.85 -28.18
C THR A 57 -7.47 -18.08 -28.65
N SER A 58 -6.34 -18.76 -28.75
CA SER A 58 -5.09 -18.20 -29.27
C SER A 58 -4.22 -19.32 -29.82
N GLU A 59 -3.65 -19.10 -31.01
CA GLU A 59 -2.68 -20.03 -31.59
C GLU A 59 -1.39 -20.13 -30.76
N ASN A 60 -1.07 -19.07 -30.01
CA ASN A 60 0.09 -18.96 -29.12
C ASN A 60 -0.18 -19.41 -27.67
N ALA A 61 -1.41 -19.84 -27.37
CA ALA A 61 -2.00 -19.97 -26.04
C ALA A 61 -2.49 -18.66 -25.42
N VAL A 62 -3.53 -18.77 -24.58
CA VAL A 62 -4.07 -17.71 -23.74
C VAL A 62 -3.28 -17.68 -22.44
N ARG A 63 -2.67 -16.54 -22.10
CA ARG A 63 -1.86 -16.36 -20.90
C ARG A 63 -2.67 -15.73 -19.77
N ASP A 64 -3.32 -14.60 -20.04
CA ASP A 64 -4.10 -13.85 -19.06
C ASP A 64 -5.44 -13.42 -19.65
N ILE A 65 -6.48 -13.42 -18.80
CA ILE A 65 -7.78 -12.80 -19.09
C ILE A 65 -8.09 -11.86 -17.94
N SER A 66 -8.38 -10.59 -18.26
CA SER A 66 -8.65 -9.56 -17.27
C SER A 66 -9.91 -8.77 -17.55
N PHE A 67 -10.54 -8.29 -16.48
CA PHE A 67 -11.83 -7.60 -16.47
C PHE A 67 -11.72 -6.27 -15.75
N TYR A 68 -12.31 -5.22 -16.32
CA TYR A 68 -12.41 -3.90 -15.72
C TYR A 68 -13.56 -3.11 -16.37
N LEU A 69 -14.13 -2.17 -15.61
CA LEU A 69 -15.14 -1.25 -16.11
C LEU A 69 -14.51 -0.16 -16.96
N VAL A 70 -15.20 0.18 -18.03
CA VAL A 70 -14.82 1.26 -18.95
C VAL A 70 -15.99 2.21 -19.15
N LYS A 71 -15.66 3.46 -19.46
CA LYS A 71 -16.63 4.42 -19.98
C LYS A 71 -16.35 4.71 -21.44
N LYS A 72 -17.40 5.08 -22.15
CA LYS A 72 -17.34 5.42 -23.56
C LYS A 72 -16.98 6.89 -23.71
N ASP A 73 -15.92 7.13 -24.46
CA ASP A 73 -15.53 8.46 -24.92
C ASP A 73 -15.64 8.52 -26.47
N THR A 74 -15.50 9.71 -27.02
CA THR A 74 -15.39 9.99 -28.46
C THR A 74 -14.35 9.15 -29.20
N ALA A 75 -13.29 8.69 -28.53
CA ALA A 75 -12.24 7.85 -29.12
C ALA A 75 -12.46 6.34 -28.95
N GLY A 76 -13.48 5.89 -28.21
CA GLY A 76 -13.71 4.47 -27.91
C GLY A 76 -14.07 4.25 -26.45
N TYR A 77 -13.47 3.25 -25.82
CA TYR A 77 -13.63 2.98 -24.39
C TYR A 77 -12.35 3.32 -23.64
N GLU A 78 -12.49 3.97 -22.48
CA GLU A 78 -11.39 4.21 -21.54
C GLU A 78 -11.68 3.55 -20.19
N ARG A 79 -10.64 2.99 -19.56
CA ARG A 79 -10.77 2.36 -18.24
C ARG A 79 -11.15 3.40 -17.19
N LEU A 80 -12.16 3.07 -16.39
CA LEU A 80 -12.53 3.87 -15.23
C LEU A 80 -11.43 3.81 -14.16
N TRP A 81 -11.06 4.97 -13.63
CA TRP A 81 -9.94 5.13 -12.71
C TRP A 81 -10.08 4.30 -11.43
N PHE A 82 -11.32 4.12 -10.96
CA PHE A 82 -11.63 3.39 -9.75
C PHE A 82 -11.94 1.91 -9.99
N SER A 83 -11.98 1.46 -11.26
CA SER A 83 -12.18 0.05 -11.58
C SER A 83 -10.92 -0.75 -11.27
N PRO A 84 -10.95 -1.72 -10.34
CA PRO A 84 -9.84 -2.64 -10.14
C PRO A 84 -9.63 -3.52 -11.39
N LEU A 85 -8.41 -4.05 -11.55
CA LEU A 85 -8.13 -5.05 -12.58
C LEU A 85 -8.33 -6.43 -11.97
N GLN A 86 -9.34 -7.14 -12.45
CA GLN A 86 -9.64 -8.51 -12.01
C GLN A 86 -9.10 -9.49 -13.03
N TYR A 87 -8.63 -10.66 -12.60
CA TYR A 87 -8.13 -11.71 -13.48
C TYR A 87 -8.97 -12.98 -13.32
N ALA A 88 -9.27 -13.65 -14.42
CA ALA A 88 -9.85 -15.00 -14.34
C ALA A 88 -8.79 -15.99 -13.84
N ASP A 89 -9.23 -16.97 -13.06
CA ASP A 89 -8.40 -18.13 -12.74
C ASP A 89 -8.44 -19.10 -13.92
N ILE A 90 -7.32 -19.22 -14.64
CA ILE A 90 -7.23 -20.02 -15.85
C ILE A 90 -5.99 -20.91 -15.86
N MET A 91 -6.11 -22.04 -16.54
CA MET A 91 -4.94 -22.81 -16.98
C MET A 91 -4.58 -22.38 -18.40
N ILE A 92 -3.30 -22.05 -18.62
CA ILE A 92 -2.78 -21.64 -19.93
C ILE A 92 -3.07 -22.74 -20.96
N GLY A 93 -3.70 -22.36 -22.06
CA GLY A 93 -4.09 -23.28 -23.13
C GLY A 93 -4.46 -22.54 -24.42
N LYS A 94 -4.54 -23.27 -25.55
CA LYS A 94 -4.96 -22.69 -26.84
C LYS A 94 -6.42 -22.27 -26.88
N SER A 95 -7.26 -22.90 -26.06
CA SER A 95 -8.67 -22.59 -25.88
C SER A 95 -8.96 -22.66 -24.40
N VAL A 96 -9.48 -21.59 -23.83
CA VAL A 96 -9.74 -21.45 -22.40
C VAL A 96 -11.15 -20.92 -22.22
N ASP A 97 -11.98 -21.69 -21.55
CA ASP A 97 -13.25 -21.20 -21.04
C ASP A 97 -12.99 -20.42 -19.74
N PHE A 98 -13.70 -19.31 -19.57
CA PHE A 98 -13.55 -18.46 -18.40
C PHE A 98 -14.90 -18.03 -17.87
N GLU A 99 -14.92 -17.77 -16.56
CA GLU A 99 -16.03 -17.14 -15.87
C GLU A 99 -15.44 -16.18 -14.83
N ALA A 100 -15.92 -14.95 -14.81
CA ALA A 100 -15.57 -13.96 -13.81
C ALA A 100 -16.81 -13.21 -13.32
N LYS A 101 -16.83 -12.95 -12.02
CA LYS A 101 -17.86 -12.16 -11.35
C LYS A 101 -17.38 -10.72 -11.23
N VAL A 102 -17.99 -9.83 -12.00
CA VAL A 102 -17.62 -8.42 -12.07
C VAL A 102 -18.72 -7.59 -11.42
N VAL A 103 -18.37 -6.81 -10.41
CA VAL A 103 -19.32 -5.90 -9.73
C VAL A 103 -19.42 -4.61 -10.53
N ILE A 104 -20.65 -4.15 -10.80
CA ILE A 104 -20.91 -2.85 -11.44
C ILE A 104 -20.97 -1.77 -10.36
N ASP A 105 -19.80 -1.26 -9.99
CA ASP A 105 -19.62 -0.35 -8.86
C ASP A 105 -19.17 1.06 -9.27
N ASP A 106 -19.32 1.42 -10.54
CA ASP A 106 -19.13 2.78 -11.03
C ASP A 106 -20.32 3.21 -11.90
N PRO A 107 -21.05 4.29 -11.54
CA PRO A 107 -22.20 4.76 -12.32
C PRO A 107 -21.82 5.30 -13.70
N GLU A 108 -20.54 5.61 -13.95
CA GLU A 108 -20.06 6.04 -15.27
C GLU A 108 -19.72 4.86 -16.19
N ALA A 109 -19.89 3.60 -15.74
CA ALA A 109 -19.56 2.44 -16.54
C ALA A 109 -20.53 2.25 -17.72
N ASP A 110 -19.98 2.27 -18.93
CA ASP A 110 -20.72 2.00 -20.18
C ASP A 110 -20.49 0.56 -20.68
N ALA A 111 -19.44 -0.12 -20.21
CA ALA A 111 -19.19 -1.52 -20.51
C ALA A 111 -18.25 -2.19 -19.50
N ILE A 112 -18.23 -3.53 -19.51
CA ILE A 112 -17.15 -4.35 -18.95
C ILE A 112 -16.20 -4.67 -20.10
N ALA A 113 -14.93 -4.28 -19.98
CA ALA A 113 -13.88 -4.70 -20.89
C ALA A 113 -13.33 -6.06 -20.49
N VAL A 114 -13.20 -6.97 -21.46
CA VAL A 114 -12.57 -8.28 -21.33
C VAL A 114 -11.31 -8.27 -22.18
N SER A 115 -10.14 -8.23 -21.54
CA SER A 115 -8.84 -8.20 -22.22
C SER A 115 -8.15 -9.56 -22.11
N VAL A 116 -7.83 -10.15 -23.25
CA VAL A 116 -7.14 -11.44 -23.36
C VAL A 116 -5.76 -11.22 -23.97
N SER A 117 -4.73 -11.74 -23.31
CA SER A 117 -3.35 -11.67 -23.80
C SER A 117 -2.71 -13.04 -24.00
N ASP A 118 -1.80 -13.11 -24.96
CA ASP A 118 -0.94 -14.29 -25.20
C ASP A 118 0.47 -14.09 -24.60
N PRO A 119 1.32 -15.15 -24.58
CA PRO A 119 2.69 -15.07 -24.09
C PRO A 119 3.63 -14.14 -24.88
N TYR A 120 3.29 -13.78 -26.11
CA TYR A 120 4.17 -13.05 -27.04
C TYR A 120 3.71 -11.61 -27.29
N GLY A 121 2.72 -11.12 -26.54
CA GLY A 121 2.26 -9.73 -26.55
C GLY A 121 1.06 -9.46 -27.46
N GLY A 122 0.47 -10.48 -28.07
CA GLY A 122 -0.85 -10.38 -28.70
C GLY A 122 -1.91 -10.06 -27.64
N ASN A 123 -2.76 -9.08 -27.91
CA ASN A 123 -3.83 -8.66 -27.01
C ASN A 123 -5.09 -8.32 -27.82
N THR A 124 -6.24 -8.79 -27.33
CA THR A 124 -7.56 -8.45 -27.84
C THR A 124 -8.42 -7.99 -26.68
N ILE A 125 -9.23 -6.96 -26.91
CA ILE A 125 -10.21 -6.45 -25.95
C ILE A 125 -11.58 -6.52 -26.62
N ASP A 126 -12.53 -7.15 -25.94
CA ASP A 126 -13.94 -7.13 -26.30
C ASP A 126 -14.78 -6.59 -25.13
N TYR A 127 -16.03 -6.19 -25.40
CA TYR A 127 -16.84 -5.43 -24.46
C TYR A 127 -18.22 -6.05 -24.26
N VAL A 128 -18.61 -6.20 -23.00
CA VAL A 128 -20.02 -6.40 -22.61
C VAL A 128 -20.61 -5.04 -22.30
N THR A 129 -21.44 -4.52 -23.21
CA THR A 129 -22.02 -3.17 -23.07
C THR A 129 -23.08 -3.11 -21.96
N ILE A 130 -23.16 -1.98 -21.26
CA ILE A 130 -24.15 -1.74 -20.21
C ILE A 130 -25.11 -0.66 -20.71
N GLY A 131 -26.39 -1.02 -20.83
CA GLY A 131 -27.41 -0.10 -21.35
C GLY A 131 -27.84 0.95 -20.34
N GLN A 132 -28.14 0.53 -19.11
CA GLN A 132 -28.57 1.42 -18.03
C GLN A 132 -28.16 0.86 -16.66
N ILE A 133 -27.58 1.73 -15.82
CA ILE A 133 -27.33 1.45 -14.41
C ILE A 133 -28.42 2.15 -13.58
N GLU A 134 -29.14 1.38 -12.76
CA GLU A 134 -30.16 1.91 -11.85
C GLU A 134 -29.69 1.96 -10.40
N GLY A 135 -30.18 2.96 -9.65
CA GLY A 135 -29.76 3.23 -8.29
C GLY A 135 -28.78 4.39 -8.23
N ALA A 136 -28.77 5.08 -7.09
CA ALA A 136 -27.84 6.16 -6.84
C ALA A 136 -26.69 5.61 -5.97
N PRO A 137 -25.44 5.71 -6.41
CA PRO A 137 -24.32 5.38 -5.55
C PRO A 137 -24.37 6.26 -4.30
N SER A 138 -24.20 5.63 -3.13
CA SER A 138 -24.16 6.34 -1.84
C SER A 138 -22.83 6.07 -1.17
N GLY A 139 -22.11 7.13 -0.84
CA GLY A 139 -20.74 7.04 -0.36
C GLY A 139 -19.99 8.30 -0.73
N SER A 140 -19.03 8.64 0.11
CA SER A 140 -18.23 9.82 -0.08
C SER A 140 -16.87 9.59 0.54
N ALA A 141 -15.86 10.29 0.04
CA ALA A 141 -14.51 10.18 0.55
C ALA A 141 -14.06 11.51 1.15
N TYR A 142 -13.27 11.44 2.21
CA TYR A 142 -12.39 12.54 2.57
C TYR A 142 -11.21 12.57 1.61
N VAL A 143 -10.81 13.76 1.18
CA VAL A 143 -9.63 13.98 0.34
C VAL A 143 -8.82 15.12 0.94
N PHE A 144 -7.62 14.82 1.40
CA PHE A 144 -6.65 15.76 1.95
C PHE A 144 -5.43 15.77 1.04
N LYS A 145 -5.07 16.94 0.53
CA LYS A 145 -3.92 17.11 -0.35
C LYS A 145 -2.84 17.91 0.36
N ASP A 146 -1.59 17.54 0.11
CA ASP A 146 -0.40 18.28 0.52
C ASP A 146 -0.34 18.56 2.03
N ILE A 147 -0.80 17.62 2.86
CA ILE A 147 -0.76 17.79 4.31
C ILE A 147 0.64 17.51 4.86
N GLU A 148 0.99 18.23 5.92
CA GLU A 148 2.31 18.17 6.54
C GLU A 148 2.20 17.71 7.99
N LEU A 149 2.99 16.69 8.36
CA LEU A 149 3.08 16.17 9.72
C LEU A 149 4.53 16.24 10.18
N ALA A 150 4.79 16.94 11.28
CA ALA A 150 6.13 17.20 11.78
C ALA A 150 6.37 16.47 13.11
N SER A 151 7.23 15.45 13.12
CA SER A 151 7.41 14.62 14.33
C SER A 151 7.78 15.49 15.54
N GLU A 152 7.01 15.39 16.62
CA GLU A 152 7.18 16.26 17.79
C GLU A 152 8.19 15.67 18.78
N TYR A 153 8.79 16.53 19.58
CA TYR A 153 9.51 16.10 20.78
C TYR A 153 8.58 15.34 21.72
N GLU A 154 9.14 14.50 22.60
CA GLU A 154 8.36 13.77 23.59
C GLU A 154 7.80 14.75 24.66
N TYR A 155 6.63 14.45 25.24
CA TYR A 155 5.96 15.26 26.28
C TYR A 155 5.45 16.65 25.86
N GLY A 156 4.50 16.66 24.91
CA GLY A 156 3.76 17.87 24.55
C GLY A 156 4.44 18.67 23.44
N GLY A 157 3.79 19.78 23.05
CA GLY A 157 4.31 20.71 22.05
C GLY A 157 3.30 21.18 21.00
N SER A 158 3.81 22.03 20.12
CA SER A 158 3.04 22.82 19.14
C SER A 158 3.18 22.36 17.69
N LYS A 159 4.05 21.38 17.41
CA LYS A 159 4.27 20.81 16.08
C LYS A 159 3.21 19.74 15.80
N PRO A 160 2.40 19.89 14.75
CA PRO A 160 1.32 18.96 14.49
C PRO A 160 1.86 17.69 13.83
N TYR A 161 1.61 16.54 14.44
CA TYR A 161 2.05 15.22 13.93
C TYR A 161 0.98 14.13 14.03
N VAL A 162 -0.18 14.47 14.57
CA VAL A 162 -1.32 13.56 14.70
C VAL A 162 -2.38 13.95 13.68
N PHE A 163 -2.93 12.94 13.02
CA PHE A 163 -4.00 13.08 12.04
C PHE A 163 -5.33 12.58 12.60
N SER A 164 -6.40 13.34 12.34
CA SER A 164 -7.79 12.98 12.61
C SER A 164 -8.60 13.12 11.35
N LEU A 165 -9.27 12.05 10.93
CA LEU A 165 -10.06 11.99 9.72
C LEU A 165 -11.32 12.85 9.83
N THR A 166 -12.02 12.74 10.96
CA THR A 166 -13.24 13.51 11.24
C THR A 166 -12.94 14.95 11.68
N GLY A 167 -11.68 15.22 12.01
CA GLY A 167 -11.22 16.50 12.52
C GLY A 167 -11.62 16.76 13.97
N VAL A 168 -10.97 17.75 14.56
CA VAL A 168 -11.18 18.21 15.94
C VAL A 168 -11.43 19.70 15.93
N ASN A 169 -12.45 20.16 16.66
CA ASN A 169 -12.71 21.59 16.81
C ASN A 169 -11.71 22.19 17.81
N VAL A 170 -10.78 22.99 17.30
CA VAL A 170 -9.81 23.77 18.07
C VAL A 170 -10.20 25.23 17.94
N ASP A 171 -10.69 25.84 19.03
CA ASP A 171 -11.07 27.26 19.09
C ASP A 171 -12.05 27.70 17.98
N GLY A 172 -13.03 26.86 17.67
CA GLY A 172 -14.04 27.13 16.64
C GLY A 172 -13.64 26.71 15.23
N THR A 173 -12.41 26.20 15.03
CA THR A 173 -11.91 25.73 13.72
C THR A 173 -11.72 24.22 13.73
N THR A 174 -12.31 23.51 12.77
CA THR A 174 -12.05 22.07 12.59
C THR A 174 -10.67 21.86 11.98
N LYS A 175 -9.79 21.16 12.70
CA LYS A 175 -8.45 20.79 12.25
C LYS A 175 -8.31 19.27 12.14
N ASN A 176 -7.72 18.80 11.04
CA ASN A 176 -7.40 17.38 10.83
C ASN A 176 -5.95 17.02 11.19
N ILE A 177 -5.11 18.03 11.37
CA ILE A 177 -3.70 17.88 11.73
C ILE A 177 -3.49 18.63 13.04
N LEU A 178 -3.02 17.92 14.06
CA LEU A 178 -3.08 18.36 15.45
C LEU A 178 -1.73 18.16 16.14
N SER A 179 -1.38 19.12 17.01
CA SER A 179 -0.31 18.94 17.99
C SER A 179 -0.84 18.32 19.28
N LEU A 180 0.05 17.87 20.17
CA LEU A 180 -0.36 17.34 21.47
C LEU A 180 -1.06 18.39 22.34
N ASP A 181 -0.61 19.65 22.30
CA ASP A 181 -1.23 20.73 23.07
C ASP A 181 -2.68 20.99 22.63
N GLU A 182 -2.95 20.92 21.31
CA GLU A 182 -4.30 21.04 20.77
C GLU A 182 -5.18 19.86 21.18
N ILE A 183 -4.65 18.64 21.13
CA ILE A 183 -5.36 17.42 21.56
C ILE A 183 -5.67 17.46 23.05
N LYS A 184 -4.71 17.89 23.86
CA LYS A 184 -4.87 18.01 25.32
C LYS A 184 -5.91 19.06 25.67
N LYS A 185 -5.83 20.24 25.05
CA LYS A 185 -6.78 21.34 25.25
C LYS A 185 -8.21 20.93 24.92
N THR A 186 -8.40 20.19 23.83
CA THR A 186 -9.73 19.78 23.34
C THR A 186 -10.23 18.47 23.94
N ASN A 187 -9.37 17.75 24.67
CA ASN A 187 -9.63 16.39 25.13
C ASN A 187 -10.03 15.45 23.96
N ALA A 188 -9.46 15.64 22.78
CA ALA A 188 -9.78 14.83 21.61
C ALA A 188 -9.27 13.38 21.76
N ARG A 189 -10.10 12.40 21.41
CA ARG A 189 -9.78 10.96 21.57
C ARG A 189 -10.04 10.12 20.32
N ASN A 190 -10.83 10.62 19.36
CA ASN A 190 -11.07 9.95 18.09
C ASN A 190 -10.01 10.37 17.06
N LEU A 191 -8.79 9.89 17.26
CA LEU A 191 -7.60 10.23 16.47
C LEU A 191 -7.13 8.96 15.75
N ASP A 192 -6.64 9.09 14.52
CA ASP A 192 -6.45 7.94 13.64
C ASP A 192 -4.99 7.48 13.63
N PHE A 193 -4.07 8.31 13.15
CA PHE A 193 -2.65 7.96 13.09
C PHE A 193 -1.74 9.16 13.41
N ALA A 194 -0.46 8.88 13.61
CA ALA A 194 0.58 9.85 13.91
C ALA A 194 1.84 9.56 13.09
N PHE A 195 2.57 10.61 12.73
CA PHE A 195 3.93 10.53 12.20
C PHE A 195 4.93 10.76 13.33
N VAL A 196 5.56 9.69 13.78
CA VAL A 196 6.37 9.69 15.01
C VAL A 196 7.84 9.48 14.71
N ASN A 197 8.67 9.91 15.65
CA ASN A 197 10.08 9.54 15.73
C ASN A 197 10.25 8.47 16.83
N ILE A 198 10.79 7.31 16.45
CA ILE A 198 11.03 6.17 17.34
C ILE A 198 12.50 6.16 17.74
N TRP A 199 12.78 6.03 19.03
CA TRP A 199 14.14 5.93 19.56
C TRP A 199 14.21 4.93 20.71
N ARG A 200 13.46 5.18 21.79
CA ARG A 200 13.66 4.53 23.10
C ARG A 200 12.34 4.18 23.74
N ASN A 201 12.35 3.25 24.69
CA ASN A 201 11.18 3.04 25.53
C ASN A 201 11.03 4.18 26.55
N THR A 202 9.91 4.89 26.55
CA THR A 202 9.68 6.04 27.44
C THR A 202 9.02 5.71 28.77
N THR A 203 8.56 4.47 28.98
CA THR A 203 8.02 4.03 30.29
C THR A 203 9.10 3.50 31.23
N ASN A 204 10.12 2.86 30.68
CA ASN A 204 11.26 2.34 31.43
C ASN A 204 12.54 2.94 30.86
N TYR A 205 12.92 4.11 31.37
CA TYR A 205 14.21 4.74 31.01
C TYR A 205 15.37 3.74 31.16
N THR A 206 15.33 2.85 32.16
CA THR A 206 16.35 1.82 32.40
C THR A 206 16.32 0.64 31.43
N ALA A 207 15.28 0.45 30.62
CA ALA A 207 15.08 -0.72 29.77
C ALA A 207 15.20 -0.39 28.28
N GLY A 208 16.45 -0.24 27.83
CA GLY A 208 16.85 -0.57 26.47
C GLY A 208 16.48 0.43 25.38
N VAL A 209 17.47 0.69 24.55
CA VAL A 209 17.32 1.29 23.23
C VAL A 209 16.44 0.39 22.36
N LEU A 210 15.53 0.97 21.57
CA LEU A 210 14.72 0.19 20.62
C LEU A 210 15.58 -0.23 19.42
N GLY A 211 15.39 -1.46 18.94
CA GLY A 211 16.13 -1.97 17.76
C GLY A 211 15.80 -1.24 16.45
N ASN A 212 14.67 -0.51 16.41
CA ASN A 212 14.26 0.34 15.31
C ASN A 212 14.31 1.81 15.73
N TRP A 213 14.99 2.63 14.93
CA TRP A 213 15.11 4.08 15.12
C TRP A 213 14.55 4.85 13.93
N GLY A 214 14.12 6.08 14.17
CA GLY A 214 13.71 7.05 13.16
C GLY A 214 12.20 7.10 12.93
N TYR A 215 11.81 7.62 11.77
CA TYR A 215 10.42 7.90 11.48
C TYR A 215 9.55 6.66 11.31
N ALA A 216 8.30 6.76 11.76
CA ALA A 216 7.26 5.78 11.50
C ALA A 216 5.88 6.43 11.37
N PHE A 217 5.01 5.79 10.60
CA PHE A 217 3.58 6.00 10.68
C PHE A 217 3.01 5.03 11.69
N CYS A 218 2.27 5.52 12.66
CA CYS A 218 1.77 4.73 13.77
C CYS A 218 0.29 5.02 14.01
N ALA A 219 -0.50 4.00 14.28
CA ALA A 219 -1.85 4.19 14.77
C ALA A 219 -1.81 4.98 16.10
N PHE A 220 -2.68 5.98 16.27
CA PHE A 220 -2.60 6.90 17.42
C PHE A 220 -2.74 6.16 18.76
N ASN A 221 -3.59 5.15 18.81
CA ASN A 221 -3.78 4.32 19.99
C ASN A 221 -2.49 3.58 20.42
N GLN A 222 -1.55 3.34 19.50
CA GLN A 222 -0.25 2.75 19.85
C GLN A 222 0.76 3.72 20.46
N LEU A 223 0.45 5.01 20.58
CA LEU A 223 1.26 5.85 21.45
C LEU A 223 1.23 5.29 22.89
N ALA A 224 0.12 4.69 23.33
CA ALA A 224 0.01 4.09 24.66
C ALA A 224 0.68 2.71 24.83
N ARG A 225 1.08 2.01 23.75
CA ARG A 225 1.54 0.60 23.83
C ARG A 225 2.79 0.33 22.99
N GLY A 226 3.53 -0.72 23.36
CA GLY A 226 4.51 -1.35 22.47
C GLY A 226 5.80 -0.55 22.16
N PRO A 227 6.64 -1.04 21.23
CA PRO A 227 8.02 -0.59 21.03
C PRO A 227 8.12 0.69 20.18
N ILE A 228 7.21 1.64 20.37
CA ILE A 228 7.19 2.94 19.65
C ILE A 228 7.87 4.02 20.46
N GLY A 229 7.89 3.87 21.77
CA GLY A 229 8.61 4.80 22.62
C GLY A 229 7.89 6.12 22.84
N ARG A 230 6.59 6.21 22.53
CA ARG A 230 5.81 7.44 22.64
C ARG A 230 4.73 7.37 23.73
N GLN A 231 4.88 6.47 24.70
CA GLN A 231 3.99 6.35 25.86
C GLN A 231 3.93 7.63 26.70
N CYS A 232 5.04 8.35 26.76
CA CYS A 232 5.12 9.69 27.36
C CYS A 232 4.06 10.66 26.80
N ASP A 233 3.83 10.67 25.49
CA ASP A 233 2.85 11.54 24.86
C ASP A 233 1.43 11.17 25.30
N TYR A 234 1.13 9.87 25.32
CA TYR A 234 -0.18 9.40 25.75
C TYR A 234 -0.45 9.73 27.23
N ILE A 235 0.57 9.60 28.09
CA ILE A 235 0.51 10.02 29.49
C ILE A 235 0.34 11.54 29.59
N TYR A 236 1.02 12.34 28.77
CA TYR A 236 0.85 13.79 28.74
C TYR A 236 -0.60 14.20 28.42
N LEU A 237 -1.25 13.46 27.53
CA LEU A 237 -2.63 13.72 27.10
C LEU A 237 -3.68 13.26 28.11
N THR A 238 -3.46 12.13 28.79
CA THR A 238 -4.50 11.43 29.57
C THR A 238 -4.24 11.37 31.07
N GLY A 239 -2.98 11.52 31.49
CA GLY A 239 -2.54 11.23 32.85
C GLY A 239 -2.46 9.73 33.18
N ASP A 240 -2.68 8.86 32.20
CA ASP A 240 -2.73 7.41 32.33
C ASP A 240 -1.86 6.74 31.25
N ASN A 241 -1.45 5.49 31.47
CA ASN A 241 -0.78 4.64 30.50
C ASN A 241 -1.73 3.62 29.85
N ALA A 242 -2.99 3.57 30.26
CA ALA A 242 -4.00 2.66 29.72
C ALA A 242 -4.88 3.31 28.63
N ILE A 243 -5.17 2.54 27.57
CA ILE A 243 -6.20 2.90 26.59
C ILE A 243 -7.56 2.50 27.18
N PRO A 244 -8.54 3.42 27.28
CA PRO A 244 -9.89 3.07 27.70
C PRO A 244 -10.48 1.95 26.85
N GLU A 245 -11.21 1.04 27.49
CA GLU A 245 -11.96 0.00 26.78
C GLU A 245 -12.98 0.64 25.83
N GLY A 246 -13.12 0.08 24.62
CA GLY A 246 -14.06 0.58 23.62
C GLY A 246 -13.57 1.82 22.83
N THR A 247 -12.31 2.23 22.99
CA THR A 247 -11.71 3.28 22.15
C THR A 247 -11.58 2.77 20.70
N ASP A 248 -12.05 3.56 19.74
CA ASP A 248 -11.84 3.32 18.31
C ASP A 248 -10.36 3.06 18.03
N THR A 249 -10.08 2.07 17.18
CA THR A 249 -8.71 1.67 16.87
C THR A 249 -8.39 1.95 15.42
N CYS A 250 -7.17 2.39 15.14
CA CYS A 250 -6.64 2.44 13.80
C CYS A 250 -5.60 1.34 13.62
N CYS A 251 -5.52 0.82 12.40
CA CYS A 251 -4.46 -0.07 11.94
C CYS A 251 -3.75 0.59 10.76
N VAL A 252 -2.45 0.39 10.62
CA VAL A 252 -1.67 0.88 9.47
C VAL A 252 -0.83 -0.23 8.87
N ALA A 253 -0.75 -0.26 7.54
CA ALA A 253 -0.04 -1.28 6.79
C ALA A 253 0.69 -0.67 5.58
N LEU A 254 1.94 -1.07 5.37
CA LEU A 254 2.67 -0.74 4.15
C LEU A 254 2.04 -1.47 2.97
N VAL A 255 1.79 -0.74 1.89
CA VAL A 255 1.32 -1.30 0.63
C VAL A 255 2.53 -1.71 -0.21
N SER A 256 2.52 -2.90 -0.79
CA SER A 256 3.57 -3.32 -1.71
C SER A 256 3.45 -2.59 -3.05
N ASN A 257 4.58 -2.36 -3.74
CA ASN A 257 4.57 -1.75 -5.06
C ASN A 257 3.71 -2.54 -6.07
N ALA A 258 3.73 -3.87 -5.98
CA ALA A 258 2.89 -4.73 -6.82
C ALA A 258 1.39 -4.44 -6.60
N PHE A 259 0.95 -4.38 -5.34
CA PHE A 259 -0.45 -4.10 -5.01
C PHE A 259 -0.87 -2.68 -5.45
N ALA A 260 -0.01 -1.69 -5.22
CA ALA A 260 -0.27 -0.30 -5.63
C ALA A 260 -0.38 -0.16 -7.16
N ASN A 261 0.49 -0.84 -7.91
CA ASN A 261 0.49 -0.81 -9.38
C ASN A 261 -0.74 -1.51 -9.97
N SER A 262 -1.10 -2.71 -9.48
CA SER A 262 -2.28 -3.45 -9.96
C SER A 262 -3.58 -2.68 -9.78
N ASN A 263 -3.65 -1.82 -8.76
CA ASN A 263 -4.81 -1.00 -8.44
C ASN A 263 -4.66 0.47 -8.87
N ASN A 264 -3.62 0.81 -9.63
CA ASN A 264 -3.39 2.14 -10.20
C ASN A 264 -3.47 3.30 -9.19
N PHE A 265 -2.85 3.13 -8.02
CA PHE A 265 -2.96 4.08 -6.91
C PHE A 265 -2.56 5.52 -7.26
N GLU A 266 -1.56 5.69 -8.13
CA GLU A 266 -1.12 7.03 -8.55
C GLU A 266 -2.25 7.80 -9.25
N GLU A 267 -2.97 7.13 -10.14
CA GLU A 267 -4.05 7.74 -10.91
C GLU A 267 -5.30 7.97 -10.06
N VAL A 268 -5.55 7.08 -9.10
CA VAL A 268 -6.58 7.28 -8.07
C VAL A 268 -6.32 8.57 -7.30
N PHE A 269 -5.09 8.85 -6.85
CA PHE A 269 -4.79 10.11 -6.15
C PHE A 269 -4.93 11.35 -7.02
N LYS A 270 -4.61 11.27 -8.32
CA LYS A 270 -4.81 12.38 -9.27
C LYS A 270 -6.29 12.75 -9.41
N ASN A 271 -7.15 11.74 -9.50
CA ASN A 271 -8.58 11.89 -9.78
C ASN A 271 -9.48 11.83 -8.53
N ALA A 272 -8.91 11.58 -7.35
CA ALA A 272 -9.66 11.46 -6.11
C ALA A 272 -10.49 12.72 -5.82
N GLY A 273 -11.75 12.48 -5.48
CA GLY A 273 -12.72 13.51 -5.14
C GLY A 273 -13.59 13.08 -3.97
N ASN A 274 -14.38 14.03 -3.45
CA ASN A 274 -15.41 13.73 -2.46
C ASN A 274 -16.62 13.07 -3.15
N ASN A 275 -16.46 11.82 -3.58
CA ASN A 275 -17.45 11.08 -4.36
C ASN A 275 -17.46 9.59 -3.98
N PHE A 276 -18.46 8.89 -4.52
CA PHE A 276 -18.62 7.47 -4.31
C PHE A 276 -17.45 6.66 -4.88
N GLY A 277 -17.01 6.93 -6.12
CA GLY A 277 -15.95 6.14 -6.77
C GLY A 277 -14.67 6.08 -5.94
N THR A 278 -14.24 7.21 -5.37
CA THR A 278 -13.10 7.26 -4.43
C THR A 278 -13.37 6.45 -3.16
N SER A 279 -14.57 6.55 -2.60
CA SER A 279 -14.95 5.80 -1.39
C SER A 279 -14.99 4.30 -1.64
N ASN A 280 -15.54 3.87 -2.77
CA ASN A 280 -15.71 2.48 -3.10
C ASN A 280 -14.40 1.80 -3.47
N PHE A 281 -13.54 2.48 -4.23
CA PHE A 281 -12.19 2.01 -4.53
C PHE A 281 -11.43 1.56 -3.27
N LEU A 282 -11.57 2.29 -2.17
CA LEU A 282 -10.88 2.01 -0.92
C LEU A 282 -11.24 0.65 -0.29
N ASN A 283 -12.32 0.01 -0.72
CA ASN A 283 -12.66 -1.36 -0.30
C ASN A 283 -11.59 -2.38 -0.72
N VAL A 284 -10.81 -2.12 -1.78
CA VAL A 284 -9.70 -3.02 -2.18
C VAL A 284 -8.68 -3.23 -1.05
N LEU A 285 -8.58 -2.26 -0.13
CA LEU A 285 -7.66 -2.28 1.00
C LEU A 285 -8.06 -3.29 2.08
N GLU A 286 -9.29 -3.82 2.08
CA GLU A 286 -9.74 -4.83 3.04
C GLU A 286 -8.79 -6.02 3.11
N SER A 287 -8.28 -6.46 1.95
CA SER A 287 -7.32 -7.56 1.83
C SER A 287 -6.00 -7.34 2.61
N LEU A 288 -5.65 -6.09 2.90
CA LEU A 288 -4.46 -5.73 3.68
C LEU A 288 -4.68 -5.82 5.19
N PHE A 289 -5.93 -5.95 5.64
CA PHE A 289 -6.35 -5.95 7.03
C PHE A 289 -7.16 -7.22 7.36
N PRO A 290 -6.50 -8.35 7.66
CA PRO A 290 -7.18 -9.55 8.12
C PRO A 290 -8.02 -9.30 9.40
N ASN A 291 -8.83 -10.27 9.79
CA ASN A 291 -9.72 -10.13 10.96
C ASN A 291 -8.95 -9.82 12.27
N ASP A 292 -7.69 -10.25 12.36
CA ASP A 292 -6.76 -10.00 13.47
C ASP A 292 -5.83 -8.78 13.24
N ALA A 293 -6.09 -7.97 12.22
CA ALA A 293 -5.32 -6.75 11.94
C ALA A 293 -5.29 -5.81 13.16
N VAL A 294 -6.43 -5.73 13.88
CA VAL A 294 -6.53 -5.11 15.21
C VAL A 294 -5.80 -6.00 16.20
N GLY A 295 -4.49 -5.82 16.30
CA GLY A 295 -3.60 -6.61 17.15
C GLY A 295 -2.20 -6.75 16.57
N SER A 296 -2.07 -6.59 15.26
CA SER A 296 -0.87 -6.95 14.50
C SER A 296 -0.34 -5.86 13.57
N LYS A 297 -1.17 -4.92 13.12
CA LYS A 297 -0.80 -3.91 12.10
C LYS A 297 -0.97 -2.48 12.62
N TYR A 298 0.05 -1.95 13.28
CA TYR A 298 -0.07 -0.64 13.93
C TYR A 298 1.03 0.36 13.61
N VAL A 299 2.10 -0.09 12.95
CA VAL A 299 3.32 0.68 12.78
C VAL A 299 3.91 0.32 11.43
N VAL A 300 4.23 1.36 10.66
CA VAL A 300 5.04 1.25 9.46
C VAL A 300 6.28 2.10 9.68
N ASN A 301 7.40 1.42 9.99
CA ASN A 301 8.69 2.09 10.10
C ASN A 301 9.16 2.52 8.72
N VAL A 302 9.61 3.76 8.57
CA VAL A 302 10.22 4.24 7.32
C VAL A 302 11.47 3.40 7.00
N LYS A 303 12.26 3.07 8.02
CA LYS A 303 13.37 2.11 7.94
C LYS A 303 13.27 1.06 9.05
N SER A 304 13.47 -0.20 8.72
CA SER A 304 13.62 -1.30 9.69
C SER A 304 15.09 -1.52 10.02
N ASN A 305 15.38 -1.91 11.26
CA ASN A 305 16.72 -2.13 11.83
C ASN A 305 17.67 -0.93 11.68
N ALA A 306 17.11 0.28 11.61
CA ALA A 306 17.87 1.51 11.36
C ALA A 306 18.60 2.04 12.60
N SER A 307 18.56 1.34 13.72
CA SER A 307 19.34 1.73 14.89
C SER A 307 20.83 1.58 14.62
N GLY A 308 21.63 2.61 14.96
CA GLY A 308 23.08 2.57 14.85
C GLY A 308 23.75 1.54 15.76
N ILE A 309 23.01 0.97 16.72
CA ILE A 309 23.48 -0.14 17.56
C ILE A 309 22.93 -1.51 17.11
N SER A 310 22.04 -1.55 16.12
CA SER A 310 21.53 -2.81 15.58
C SER A 310 22.59 -3.48 14.72
N THR A 311 22.75 -4.79 14.87
CA THR A 311 23.65 -5.60 14.02
C THR A 311 22.95 -6.16 12.79
N SER A 312 21.62 -6.10 12.73
CA SER A 312 20.85 -6.55 11.57
C SER A 312 20.95 -5.57 10.40
N ASP A 313 20.73 -6.06 9.18
CA ASP A 313 20.71 -5.23 7.99
C ASP A 313 19.53 -4.25 8.05
N CYS A 314 19.86 -2.98 7.79
CA CYS A 314 18.86 -1.93 7.68
C CYS A 314 18.12 -2.08 6.35
N LYS A 315 16.79 -1.95 6.39
CA LYS A 315 15.94 -1.95 5.20
C LYS A 315 15.14 -0.66 5.14
N GLU A 316 15.24 0.05 4.03
CA GLU A 316 14.31 1.14 3.72
C GLU A 316 12.99 0.54 3.24
N ASN A 317 11.90 0.93 3.89
CA ASN A 317 10.55 0.42 3.61
C ASN A 317 9.67 1.45 2.92
N VAL A 318 9.87 2.74 3.22
CA VAL A 318 9.04 3.84 2.74
C VAL A 318 9.93 4.88 2.07
N THR A 319 9.55 5.29 0.87
CA THR A 319 10.17 6.35 0.07
C THR A 319 9.11 7.31 -0.45
N ALA A 320 9.51 8.41 -1.09
CA ALA A 320 8.57 9.20 -1.88
C ALA A 320 7.90 8.33 -2.95
N GLY A 321 6.58 8.45 -3.09
CA GLY A 321 5.75 7.59 -3.93
C GLY A 321 5.27 6.29 -3.28
N SER A 322 5.74 5.96 -2.07
CA SER A 322 5.21 4.82 -1.31
C SER A 322 3.79 5.08 -0.82
N TYR A 323 3.03 4.00 -0.61
CA TYR A 323 1.66 4.04 -0.12
C TYR A 323 1.50 3.30 1.19
N ILE A 324 0.71 3.86 2.10
CA ILE A 324 0.39 3.27 3.40
C ILE A 324 -1.13 3.22 3.52
N ALA A 325 -1.67 2.03 3.70
CA ALA A 325 -3.09 1.86 3.97
C ALA A 325 -3.35 2.01 5.47
N PHE A 326 -4.53 2.50 5.83
CA PHE A 326 -5.03 2.45 7.19
C PHE A 326 -6.49 1.99 7.23
N CYS A 327 -6.85 1.38 8.36
CA CYS A 327 -8.20 0.92 8.63
C CYS A 327 -8.62 1.47 10.00
N LYS A 328 -9.69 2.25 10.02
CA LYS A 328 -10.37 2.67 11.24
C LYS A 328 -11.39 1.60 11.61
N VAL A 329 -11.34 1.13 12.84
CA VAL A 329 -12.28 0.16 13.39
C VAL A 329 -13.04 0.81 14.54
N LYS A 330 -14.33 1.03 14.32
CA LYS A 330 -15.27 1.57 15.29
C LYS A 330 -16.13 0.46 15.87
N ASN A 331 -16.43 0.54 17.16
CA ASN A 331 -17.23 -0.47 17.87
C ASN A 331 -16.76 -1.93 17.69
N LYS A 332 -15.46 -2.14 17.40
CA LYS A 332 -14.83 -3.44 17.08
C LYS A 332 -15.25 -4.11 15.75
N THR A 333 -16.25 -3.59 15.03
CA THR A 333 -16.81 -4.26 13.83
C THR A 333 -16.94 -3.37 12.61
N GLU A 334 -17.21 -2.08 12.79
CA GLU A 334 -17.38 -1.13 11.68
C GLU A 334 -16.00 -0.73 11.17
N ARG A 335 -15.72 -1.03 9.89
CA ARG A 335 -14.43 -0.75 9.26
C ARG A 335 -14.58 0.35 8.22
N SER A 336 -13.64 1.28 8.24
CA SER A 336 -13.48 2.31 7.20
C SER A 336 -12.04 2.35 6.76
N TYR A 337 -11.82 2.33 5.45
CA TYR A 337 -10.50 2.23 4.85
C TYR A 337 -10.01 3.59 4.37
N GLY A 338 -8.70 3.78 4.43
CA GLY A 338 -8.04 4.95 3.88
C GLY A 338 -6.64 4.63 3.39
N LEU A 339 -6.14 5.53 2.55
CA LEU A 339 -4.88 5.41 1.86
C LEU A 339 -4.09 6.69 2.00
N ILE A 340 -2.80 6.55 2.28
CA ILE A 340 -1.82 7.62 2.39
C ILE A 340 -0.84 7.47 1.22
N GLN A 341 -0.64 8.55 0.47
CA GLN A 341 0.48 8.67 -0.49
C GLN A 341 1.57 9.52 0.14
N VAL A 342 2.79 8.98 0.21
CA VAL A 342 3.95 9.72 0.69
C VAL A 342 4.50 10.58 -0.44
N ILE A 343 4.36 11.91 -0.32
CA ILE A 343 4.88 12.86 -1.33
C ILE A 343 6.38 13.06 -1.11
N SER A 344 6.78 13.33 0.13
CA SER A 344 8.18 13.54 0.48
C SER A 344 8.43 13.18 1.95
N LEU A 345 9.58 12.57 2.21
CA LEU A 345 10.08 12.33 3.56
C LEU A 345 11.06 13.43 3.98
N PRO A 346 11.25 13.67 5.29
CA PRO A 346 12.31 14.52 5.78
C PRO A 346 13.69 14.05 5.28
N ASP A 347 14.57 14.98 4.94
CA ASP A 347 15.99 14.66 4.79
C ASP A 347 16.53 14.17 6.15
N VAL A 348 17.36 13.13 6.10
CA VAL A 348 18.01 12.51 7.27
C VAL A 348 19.52 12.42 7.11
N SER A 349 20.09 12.99 6.04
CA SER A 349 21.51 12.88 5.68
C SER A 349 22.47 13.28 6.82
N ASP A 350 22.08 14.23 7.66
CA ASP A 350 22.86 14.73 8.79
C ASP A 350 22.70 13.92 10.09
N ALA A 351 21.78 12.95 10.10
CA ALA A 351 21.41 12.11 11.24
C ALA A 351 21.81 10.63 11.06
N VAL A 352 22.19 10.24 9.84
CA VAL A 352 22.59 8.86 9.48
C VAL A 352 24.11 8.70 9.45
N ASP A 353 24.57 7.45 9.56
CA ASP A 353 25.96 7.05 9.41
C ASP A 353 26.45 7.14 7.96
N GLU A 354 27.70 6.75 7.72
CA GLU A 354 28.32 6.76 6.39
C GLU A 354 27.64 5.84 5.37
N THR A 355 26.82 4.88 5.81
CA THR A 355 26.00 4.04 4.92
C THR A 355 24.76 4.76 4.41
N GLY A 356 24.36 5.86 5.05
CA GLY A 356 23.12 6.59 4.75
C GLY A 356 21.85 5.91 5.26
N LEU A 357 21.96 4.71 5.85
CA LEU A 357 20.81 3.89 6.23
C LEU A 357 20.53 3.91 7.73
N LYS A 358 21.55 3.71 8.57
CA LYS A 358 21.37 3.66 10.04
C LYS A 358 21.55 5.03 10.66
N TYR A 359 20.75 5.31 11.69
CA TYR A 359 20.87 6.55 12.46
C TYR A 359 22.04 6.48 13.42
N LYS A 360 22.82 7.57 13.50
CA LYS A 360 23.94 7.67 14.43
C LYS A 360 23.44 7.52 15.88
N PRO A 361 24.16 6.81 16.75
CA PRO A 361 23.93 6.90 18.18
C PRO A 361 24.14 8.35 18.66
N GLU A 362 23.37 8.78 19.66
CA GLU A 362 23.65 10.07 20.30
C GLU A 362 24.98 10.06 21.07
N PRO A 363 25.64 11.22 21.19
CA PRO A 363 26.94 11.30 21.81
C PRO A 363 26.89 10.92 23.29
N TYR A 364 27.96 10.23 23.71
CA TYR A 364 28.18 9.76 25.07
C TYR A 364 28.41 10.92 26.04
N ILE A 365 27.58 11.07 27.06
CA ILE A 365 27.78 12.10 28.10
C ILE A 365 28.16 11.44 29.42
N GLY A 366 29.42 11.60 29.82
CA GLY A 366 29.86 11.39 31.21
C GLY A 366 30.12 9.95 31.65
N GLY A 367 30.56 9.05 30.77
CA GLY A 367 30.99 7.72 31.23
C GLY A 367 29.89 6.65 31.27
N VAL A 368 28.67 6.97 30.83
CA VAL A 368 27.53 6.05 30.82
C VAL A 368 26.86 6.08 29.45
N VAL A 369 26.57 4.91 28.88
CA VAL A 369 25.76 4.77 27.65
C VAL A 369 24.33 5.12 28.01
N ASP A 370 24.03 6.42 28.08
CA ASP A 370 22.83 6.88 28.75
C ASP A 370 21.79 7.47 27.80
N ASN A 371 21.40 6.67 26.82
CA ASN A 371 20.21 6.93 26.00
C ASN A 371 18.92 7.05 26.85
N ALA A 372 18.97 6.68 28.13
CA ALA A 372 17.90 6.80 29.09
C ALA A 372 17.78 8.22 29.67
N HIS A 373 18.89 8.86 30.05
CA HIS A 373 18.91 10.15 30.75
C HIS A 373 19.26 11.36 29.86
N LEU A 374 19.71 11.16 28.62
CA LEU A 374 19.97 12.25 27.65
C LEU A 374 18.78 13.22 27.50
N PRO A 375 17.53 12.74 27.42
CA PRO A 375 16.40 13.66 27.32
C PRO A 375 16.12 14.45 28.59
N ASN A 376 16.40 13.92 29.79
CA ASN A 376 16.30 14.71 31.03
C ASN A 376 17.25 15.92 31.01
N LYS A 377 18.41 15.79 30.35
CA LYS A 377 19.36 16.89 30.16
C LYS A 377 18.89 17.91 29.12
N TRP A 378 18.29 17.44 28.02
CA TRP A 378 17.61 18.32 27.07
C TRP A 378 16.40 19.05 27.67
N TYR A 379 15.60 18.38 28.52
CA TYR A 379 14.50 19.00 29.26
C TYR A 379 14.98 19.98 30.34
N SER A 380 16.19 19.80 30.88
CA SER A 380 16.76 20.65 31.93
C SER A 380 17.56 21.86 31.39
N ASN A 381 17.44 22.18 30.09
CA ASN A 381 18.19 23.24 29.41
C ASN A 381 19.73 23.08 29.46
N GLU A 382 20.24 21.85 29.61
CA GLU A 382 21.67 21.60 29.39
C GLU A 382 21.96 21.59 27.88
N SER A 383 22.97 22.34 27.44
CA SER A 383 23.38 22.42 26.02
C SER A 383 24.02 21.10 25.55
N VAL A 384 23.19 20.15 25.15
CA VAL A 384 23.61 18.89 24.55
C VAL A 384 23.38 18.94 23.03
N GLN A 385 24.44 18.76 22.24
CA GLN A 385 24.32 18.70 20.78
C GLN A 385 23.65 17.39 20.36
N ALA A 386 22.62 17.49 19.52
CA ALA A 386 21.97 16.36 18.87
C ALA A 386 22.82 15.87 17.68
N GLU A 387 22.99 14.56 17.52
CA GLU A 387 23.73 13.97 16.39
C GLU A 387 22.88 13.07 15.50
N GLY A 388 22.06 12.20 16.08
CA GLY A 388 21.34 11.14 15.38
C GLY A 388 19.84 11.33 15.39
N VAL A 389 19.12 10.38 16.00
CA VAL A 389 17.65 10.33 16.04
C VAL A 389 17.05 11.58 16.69
N ALA A 390 17.78 12.26 17.57
CA ALA A 390 17.35 13.53 18.17
C ALA A 390 17.18 14.65 17.15
N LYS A 391 17.97 14.65 16.07
CA LYS A 391 17.89 15.69 15.04
C LYS A 391 16.61 15.62 14.20
N LEU A 392 15.90 14.50 14.26
CA LEU A 392 14.71 14.24 13.45
C LEU A 392 13.48 15.02 13.95
N TYR A 393 13.48 15.44 15.23
CA TYR A 393 12.39 16.20 15.80
C TYR A 393 12.15 17.51 15.05
N GLY A 394 10.88 17.82 14.80
CA GLY A 394 10.42 19.01 14.11
C GLY A 394 10.50 18.95 12.59
N ARG A 395 11.09 17.89 11.99
CA ARG A 395 11.09 17.72 10.54
C ARG A 395 9.81 17.04 10.06
N SER A 396 9.42 17.39 8.84
CA SER A 396 8.09 17.09 8.33
C SER A 396 8.04 16.10 7.18
N VAL A 397 7.05 15.22 7.22
CA VAL A 397 6.62 14.45 6.05
C VAL A 397 5.48 15.19 5.36
N LYS A 398 5.46 15.12 4.03
CA LYS A 398 4.36 15.60 3.22
C LYS A 398 3.60 14.42 2.63
N ILE A 399 2.29 14.39 2.80
CA ILE A 399 1.43 13.29 2.35
C ILE A 399 0.13 13.78 1.72
N ASN A 400 -0.48 12.94 0.90
CA ASN A 400 -1.91 13.01 0.56
C ASN A 400 -2.65 11.90 1.30
N VAL A 401 -3.91 12.14 1.64
CA VAL A 401 -4.77 11.16 2.30
C VAL A 401 -6.13 11.12 1.62
N ILE A 402 -6.60 9.91 1.30
CA ILE A 402 -7.99 9.66 0.93
C ILE A 402 -8.57 8.62 1.89
N ALA A 403 -9.84 8.77 2.28
CA ALA A 403 -10.47 7.79 3.16
C ALA A 403 -11.99 7.77 2.99
N GLN A 404 -12.61 6.65 3.32
CA GLN A 404 -14.06 6.52 3.40
C GLN A 404 -14.63 7.43 4.50
N LYS A 405 -15.82 7.99 4.26
CA LYS A 405 -16.52 8.84 5.24
C LYS A 405 -17.37 8.07 6.24
#